data_AF-A0A7C3I685-F1
#
_entry.id   AF-A0A7C3I685-F1
#
_cell.length_a   1.000
_cell.length_b   1.000
_cell.length_c   1.000
_cell.angle_alpha   90.00
_cell.angle_beta   90.00
_cell.angle_gamma   90.00
#
_symmetry.space_group_name_H-M   'P 1'
#
loop_
_entity.id
_entity.type
_entity.pdbx_description
1 polymer ?
#
loop_
_entity_poly.entity_id
_entity_poly.type
_entity_poly.pdbx_seq_one_letter_code
_entity_poly.pdbx_strand_id
1 'polypeptide(L)'
;GNAEIAAEWLLLAIRYKYAAADRRLEEFLTGVGRRKFVKPLYAELLKTPEGAARARAIFERARRGYHPITASTIAGMLEKGGAKS
;
A
#
# COMPACT_ATOMS: atom_id res chain seq x y z
N GLY A 1 -3.47 3.58 18.31
CA GLY A 1 -2.50 2.50 18.61
C GLY A 1 -1.29 2.58 17.68
N ASN A 2 -0.15 1.94 17.98
CA ASN A 2 1.12 2.09 17.22
C ASN A 2 0.95 2.00 15.68
N ALA A 3 0.06 1.11 15.19
CA ALA A 3 -0.24 0.97 13.77
C ALA A 3 -0.90 2.20 13.11
N GLU A 4 -1.64 3.04 13.85
CA GLU A 4 -2.21 4.29 13.33
C GLU A 4 -1.12 5.31 13.04
N ILE A 5 -0.23 5.54 14.02
CA ILE A 5 0.91 6.46 13.87
C ILE A 5 1.82 5.98 12.73
N ALA A 6 2.11 4.68 12.67
CA ALA A 6 2.90 4.11 11.59
C ALA A 6 2.23 4.31 10.22
N ALA A 7 0.92 4.09 10.10
CA ALA A 7 0.20 4.28 8.84
C ALA A 7 0.18 5.76 8.41
N GLU A 8 -0.04 6.70 9.33
CA GLU A 8 -0.02 8.14 9.02
C GLU A 8 1.36 8.61 8.59
N TRP A 9 2.41 8.19 9.29
CA TRP A 9 3.79 8.51 8.93
C TRP A 9 4.18 7.92 7.57
N LEU A 10 3.83 6.65 7.31
CA LEU A 10 4.09 6.00 6.03
C LEU A 10 3.33 6.65 4.88
N LEU A 11 2.11 7.15 5.11
CA LEU A 11 1.36 7.89 4.11
C LEU A 11 2.08 9.18 3.70
N LEU A 12 2.61 9.93 4.67
CA LEU A 12 3.44 11.10 4.40
C LEU A 12 4.73 10.73 3.68
N ALA A 13 5.39 9.64 4.08
CA ALA A 13 6.61 9.19 3.44
C ALA A 13 6.40 8.85 1.95
N ILE A 14 5.28 8.19 1.59
CA ILE A 14 4.92 7.94 0.19
C ILE A 14 4.71 9.26 -0.55
N ARG A 15 3.91 10.18 0.02
CA ARG A 15 3.58 11.46 -0.60
C ARG A 15 4.81 12.31 -0.92
N TYR A 16 5.80 12.32 -0.02
CA TYR A 16 7.02 13.10 -0.17
C TYR A 16 8.19 12.29 -0.74
N LYS A 17 7.94 11.07 -1.25
CA LYS A 17 8.96 10.18 -1.85
C LYS A 17 10.17 9.95 -0.93
N TYR A 18 9.92 9.80 0.38
CA TYR A 18 10.96 9.61 1.38
C TYR A 18 11.47 8.16 1.40
N ALA A 19 12.47 7.88 0.56
CA ALA A 19 12.97 6.52 0.28
C ALA A 19 13.47 5.76 1.53
N ALA A 20 13.95 6.45 2.57
CA ALA A 20 14.41 5.80 3.79
C ALA A 20 13.27 5.04 4.52
N ALA A 21 12.01 5.37 4.25
CA ALA A 21 10.86 4.66 4.79
C ALA A 21 10.48 3.40 3.99
N ASP A 22 11.12 3.13 2.85
CA ASP A 22 10.64 2.13 1.90
C ASP A 22 10.63 0.72 2.48
N ARG A 23 11.70 0.33 3.16
CA ARG A 23 11.77 -0.96 3.87
C ARG A 23 10.66 -1.09 4.90
N ARG A 24 10.43 -0.02 5.68
CA ARG A 24 9.39 0.00 6.72
C ARG A 24 7.99 -0.08 6.13
N LEU A 25 7.75 0.54 4.97
CA LEU A 25 6.48 0.45 4.24
C LEU A 25 6.19 -0.99 3.83
N GLU A 26 7.19 -1.68 3.28
CA GLU A 26 7.03 -3.07 2.86
C GLU A 26 6.73 -3.98 4.05
N GLU A 27 7.51 -3.89 5.12
CA GLU A 27 7.28 -4.64 6.36
C GLU A 27 5.87 -4.38 6.93
N PHE A 28 5.43 -3.12 6.91
CA PHE A 28 4.10 -2.75 7.39
C PHE A 28 3.00 -3.36 6.51
N LEU A 29 3.12 -3.24 5.19
CA LEU A 29 2.14 -3.74 4.24
C LEU A 29 2.13 -5.27 4.14
N THR A 30 3.20 -5.98 4.49
CA THR A 30 3.20 -7.45 4.59
C THR A 30 2.76 -7.96 5.97
N GLY A 31 2.93 -7.15 7.03
CA GLY A 31 2.57 -7.54 8.40
C GLY A 31 1.15 -7.14 8.84
N VAL A 32 0.55 -6.13 8.21
CA VAL A 32 -0.77 -5.58 8.60
C VAL A 32 -1.80 -5.79 7.49
N GLY A 33 -2.85 -6.57 7.76
CA GLY A 33 -3.91 -6.89 6.77
C GLY A 33 -5.23 -6.11 6.89
N ARG A 34 -5.34 -5.19 7.85
CA ARG A 34 -6.58 -4.42 8.09
C ARG A 34 -6.76 -3.31 7.05
N ARG A 35 -7.89 -3.34 6.33
CA ARG A 35 -8.23 -2.40 5.25
C ARG A 35 -8.05 -0.92 5.61
N LYS A 36 -8.37 -0.51 6.85
CA LYS A 36 -8.27 0.89 7.29
C LYS A 36 -6.85 1.46 7.20
N PHE A 37 -5.82 0.62 7.33
CA PHE A 37 -4.42 1.01 7.23
C PHE A 37 -3.86 0.79 5.82
N VAL A 38 -4.23 -0.32 5.20
CA VAL A 38 -3.68 -0.74 3.90
C VAL A 38 -4.20 0.14 2.76
N LYS A 39 -5.51 0.38 2.70
CA LYS A 39 -6.17 1.10 1.60
C LYS A 39 -5.56 2.49 1.32
N PRO A 40 -5.37 3.40 2.30
CA PRO A 40 -4.84 4.72 2.02
C PRO A 40 -3.40 4.69 1.49
N LEU A 41 -2.57 3.76 1.95
CA LEU A 41 -1.17 3.62 1.48
C LEU A 41 -1.12 3.19 0.01
N TYR A 42 -1.93 2.20 -0.38
CA TYR A 42 -2.06 1.79 -1.79
C TYR A 42 -2.64 2.90 -2.66
N ALA A 43 -3.64 3.63 -2.16
CA ALA A 43 -4.23 4.75 -2.90
C ALA A 43 -3.20 5.84 -3.20
N GLU A 44 -2.30 6.13 -2.26
CA GLU A 44 -1.25 7.12 -2.44
C GLU A 44 -0.16 6.62 -3.42
N LEU A 45 0.27 5.36 -3.28
CA LEU A 45 1.24 4.74 -4.21
C LEU A 45 0.74 4.79 -5.66
N LEU A 46 -0.55 4.52 -5.88
CA LEU A 46 -1.15 4.46 -7.21
C LEU A 46 -1.27 5.81 -7.93
N LYS A 47 -0.90 6.92 -7.30
CA LYS A 47 -0.90 8.25 -7.95
C LYS A 47 0.25 8.47 -8.93
N THR A 48 1.24 7.58 -8.94
CA THR A 48 2.43 7.69 -9.81
C THR A 48 2.70 6.36 -10.51
N PRO A 49 3.29 6.34 -11.73
CA PRO A 49 3.66 5.10 -12.40
C PRO A 49 4.62 4.23 -11.59
N GLU A 50 5.62 4.84 -10.96
CA GLU A 50 6.62 4.13 -10.15
C GLU A 50 5.98 3.53 -8.89
N GLY A 51 5.13 4.32 -8.22
CA GLY A 51 4.38 3.86 -7.06
C GLY A 51 3.37 2.75 -7.41
N ALA A 52 2.76 2.79 -8.60
CA ALA A 52 1.87 1.74 -9.08
C ALA A 52 2.62 0.42 -9.34
N ALA A 53 3.81 0.48 -9.95
CA ALA A 53 4.67 -0.70 -10.12
C ALA A 53 5.06 -1.30 -8.75
N ARG A 54 5.44 -0.45 -7.81
CA ARG A 54 5.78 -0.85 -6.45
C ARG A 54 4.58 -1.45 -5.70
N ALA A 55 3.41 -0.84 -5.80
CA ALA A 55 2.18 -1.34 -5.19
C ALA A 55 1.86 -2.77 -5.66
N ARG A 56 1.98 -3.05 -6.95
CA ARG A 56 1.79 -4.40 -7.50
C ARG A 56 2.78 -5.41 -6.90
N ALA A 57 4.06 -5.06 -6.84
CA ALA A 57 5.10 -5.92 -6.27
C ALA A 57 4.90 -6.21 -4.78
N ILE A 58 4.43 -5.23 -4.00
CA ILE A 58 4.09 -5.43 -2.58
C ILE A 58 2.84 -6.30 -2.44
N PHE A 59 1.80 -6.05 -3.25
CA PHE A 59 0.54 -6.78 -3.17
C PHE A 59 0.71 -8.28 -3.43
N GLU A 60 1.53 -8.66 -4.41
CA GLU A 60 1.79 -10.09 -4.69
C GLU A 60 2.35 -10.83 -3.47
N ARG A 61 3.19 -10.16 -2.69
CA ARG A 61 3.78 -10.72 -1.45
C ARG A 61 2.78 -10.70 -0.30
N ALA A 62 2.02 -9.62 -0.15
CA ALA A 62 1.17 -9.38 1.01
C ALA A 62 -0.23 -10.00 0.92
N ARG A 63 -0.77 -10.24 -0.28
CA ARG A 63 -2.19 -10.59 -0.50
C ARG A 63 -2.69 -11.79 0.31
N ARG A 64 -1.82 -12.77 0.57
CA ARG A 64 -2.18 -13.97 1.35
C ARG A 64 -2.39 -13.69 2.83
N GLY A 65 -1.76 -12.65 3.37
CA GLY A 65 -1.92 -12.23 4.76
C GLY A 65 -3.05 -11.21 4.98
N TYR A 66 -3.69 -10.76 3.90
CA TYR A 66 -4.78 -9.80 3.99
C TYR A 66 -6.09 -10.48 4.34
N HIS A 67 -6.92 -9.76 5.11
CA HIS A 67 -8.33 -10.11 5.21
C HIS A 67 -8.94 -10.14 3.80
N PRO A 68 -9.80 -11.11 3.44
CA PRO A 68 -10.33 -11.25 2.08
C PRO A 68 -10.89 -9.95 1.48
N ILE A 69 -11.70 -9.21 2.26
CA ILE A 69 -12.24 -7.90 1.83
C ILE A 69 -11.13 -6.88 1.52
N THR A 70 -10.03 -6.88 2.28
CA THR A 70 -8.88 -6.01 1.98
C THR A 70 -8.25 -6.44 0.66
N ALA A 71 -7.97 -7.73 0.47
CA ALA A 71 -7.36 -8.25 -0.75
C ALA A 71 -8.20 -7.89 -1.99
N SER A 72 -9.51 -8.13 -1.97
CA SER A 72 -10.42 -7.76 -3.06
C SER A 72 -10.45 -6.25 -3.31
N THR A 73 -10.43 -5.44 -2.25
CA THR A 73 -10.39 -3.97 -2.39
C THR A 73 -9.11 -3.51 -3.10
N ILE A 74 -7.95 -4.02 -2.69
CA ILE A 74 -6.66 -3.62 -3.25
C ILE A 74 -6.51 -4.13 -4.70
N ALA A 75 -6.91 -5.38 -4.97
CA ALA A 75 -6.92 -5.92 -6.33
C ALA A 75 -7.69 -5.01 -7.30
N GLY A 76 -8.93 -4.63 -6.95
CA GLY A 76 -9.74 -3.73 -7.78
C GLY A 76 -9.17 -2.32 -7.93
N MET A 77 -8.34 -1.84 -6.98
CA MET A 77 -7.61 -0.57 -7.13
C MET A 77 -6.46 -0.71 -8.12
N LEU A 78 -5.71 -1.81 -8.08
CA LEU A 78 -4.57 -2.08 -8.98
C LEU A 78 -5.01 -2.27 -10.44
N GLU A 79 -6.16 -2.91 -10.65
CA GLU A 79 -6.78 -3.06 -11.98
C GLU A 79 -7.17 -1.70 -12.56
N LYS A 80 -7.90 -0.87 -11.80
CA LYS A 80 -8.32 0.47 -12.23
C LYS A 80 -7.15 1.42 -12.46
N GLY A 81 -6.11 1.35 -11.63
CA GLY A 81 -4.92 2.19 -11.76
C GLY A 81 -4.07 1.85 -12.99
N GLY A 82 -4.15 0.62 -13.51
CA GLY A 82 -3.48 0.22 -14.75
C GLY A 82 -4.19 0.66 -16.03
N ALA A 83 -5.48 1.03 -15.94
CA ALA A 83 -6.29 1.44 -17.09
C ALA A 83 -6.19 2.95 -17.44
N LYS A 84 -5.37 3.71 -16.71
CA LYS A 84 -5.15 5.16 -16.92
C LYS A 84 -3.73 5.50 -17.38
N SER A 85 -3.07 4.59 -18.08
CA SER A 85 -1.73 4.79 -18.67
C SER A 85 -1.82 4.78 -20.19
#